data_AF-A0A354YX17-F1
#
_entry.id   AF-A0A354YX17-F1
#
_cell.length_a   1.000
_cell.length_b   1.000
_cell.length_c   1.000
_cell.angle_alpha   90.00
_cell.angle_beta   90.00
_cell.angle_gamma   90.00
#
_symmetry.space_group_name_H-M   'P 1'
#
loop_
_entity.id
_entity.type
_entity.pdbx_description
1 polymer ?
#
loop_
_entity_poly.entity_id
_entity_poly.type
_entity_poly.pdbx_seq_one_letter_code
_entity_poly.pdbx_strand_id
1 'polypeptide(L)'
;MGKSPKQTVDEMAEAIRRTIADWKNHKENGCNDPCWPDGVNMNLLRNHLISYKRQIRELCIANDLHLPPEVYAPDLPYTDCNYFAKPKSDRAKRIMSRPGWKCYNHEPIGGEHNERQLSLF
;
A
#
# COMPACT_ATOMS: atom_id res chain seq x y z
N MET A 1 -15.40 -24.37 -16.11
CA MET A 1 -16.44 -23.70 -15.29
C MET A 1 -15.91 -22.34 -14.86
N GLY A 2 -16.67 -21.27 -15.05
CA GLY A 2 -16.29 -19.94 -14.54
C GLY A 2 -16.39 -19.88 -13.02
N LYS A 3 -15.63 -18.98 -12.38
CA LYS A 3 -15.72 -18.75 -10.93
C LYS A 3 -17.09 -18.20 -10.59
N SER A 4 -17.67 -18.63 -9.46
CA SER A 4 -18.91 -18.05 -8.97
C SER A 4 -18.66 -16.63 -8.41
N PRO A 5 -19.66 -15.74 -8.39
CA PRO A 5 -19.52 -14.42 -7.78
C PRO A 5 -19.00 -14.46 -6.34
N LYS A 6 -19.49 -15.41 -5.53
CA LYS A 6 -19.02 -15.63 -4.16
C LYS A 6 -17.53 -16.00 -4.10
N GLN A 7 -17.07 -16.91 -4.96
CA GLN A 7 -15.65 -17.26 -5.02
C GLN A 7 -14.78 -16.05 -5.39
N THR A 8 -15.23 -15.20 -6.32
CA THR A 8 -14.53 -13.97 -6.66
C THR A 8 -14.50 -12.96 -5.50
N VAL A 9 -15.59 -12.83 -4.74
CA VAL A 9 -15.61 -12.02 -3.50
C VAL A 9 -14.58 -12.54 -2.49
N ASP A 10 -14.56 -13.85 -2.25
CA ASP A 10 -13.66 -14.48 -1.26
C ASP A 10 -12.18 -14.30 -1.66
N GLU A 11 -11.85 -14.44 -2.95
CA GLU A 11 -10.52 -14.19 -3.49
C GLU A 11 -10.09 -12.72 -3.35
N MET A 12 -11.00 -11.77 -3.62
CA MET A 12 -10.72 -10.35 -3.44
C MET A 12 -10.56 -9.98 -1.96
N ALA A 13 -11.33 -10.60 -1.06
CA ALA A 13 -11.16 -10.42 0.38
C ALA A 13 -9.78 -10.90 0.85
N GLU A 14 -9.31 -12.06 0.36
CA GLU A 14 -7.94 -12.52 0.62
C GLU A 14 -6.90 -11.56 0.03
N ALA A 15 -7.14 -11.03 -1.18
CA ALA A 15 -6.27 -10.04 -1.79
C ALA A 15 -6.18 -8.74 -0.96
N ILE A 16 -7.28 -8.31 -0.33
CA ILE A 16 -7.28 -7.19 0.62
C ILE A 16 -6.37 -7.48 1.82
N ARG A 17 -6.51 -8.66 2.46
CA ARG A 17 -5.69 -9.06 3.60
C ARG A 17 -4.20 -9.05 3.24
N ARG A 18 -3.85 -9.63 2.09
CA ARG A 18 -2.48 -9.65 1.57
C ARG A 18 -1.96 -8.26 1.24
N THR A 19 -2.75 -7.42 0.60
CA THR A 19 -2.38 -6.03 0.26
C THR A 19 -2.04 -5.22 1.51
N ILE A 20 -2.81 -5.37 2.59
CA ILE A 20 -2.55 -4.71 3.87
C ILE A 20 -1.26 -5.24 4.51
N ALA A 21 -1.04 -6.56 4.49
CA ALA A 21 0.18 -7.17 5.01
C ALA A 21 1.44 -6.74 4.21
N ASP A 22 1.35 -6.74 2.87
CA ASP A 22 2.42 -6.31 1.98
C ASP A 22 2.75 -4.84 2.18
N TRP A 23 1.75 -3.97 2.37
CA TRP A 23 1.97 -2.55 2.63
C TRP A 23 2.72 -2.33 3.95
N LYS A 24 2.34 -3.06 5.02
CA LYS A 24 3.05 -3.01 6.31
C LYS A 24 4.50 -3.49 6.15
N ASN A 25 4.69 -4.60 5.45
CA ASN A 25 6.01 -5.13 5.16
C ASN A 25 6.85 -4.14 4.32
N HIS A 26 6.28 -3.48 3.32
CA HIS A 26 6.98 -2.46 2.53
C HIS A 26 7.35 -1.22 3.34
N LYS A 27 6.49 -0.83 4.29
CA LYS A 27 6.79 0.27 5.21
C LYS A 27 8.02 -0.03 6.07
N GLU A 28 8.12 -1.24 6.60
CA GLU A 28 9.20 -1.66 7.51
C GLU A 28 10.48 -2.09 6.78
N ASN A 29 10.34 -2.91 5.75
CA ASN A 29 11.44 -3.60 5.10
C ASN A 29 11.83 -3.04 3.74
N GLY A 30 10.96 -2.23 3.13
CA GLY A 30 11.06 -1.79 1.75
C GLY A 30 10.52 -2.85 0.78
N CYS A 31 10.40 -2.47 -0.49
CA CYS A 31 10.05 -3.38 -1.58
C CYS A 31 11.30 -3.75 -2.40
N ASN A 32 11.12 -4.66 -3.35
CA ASN A 32 12.20 -5.16 -4.22
C ASN A 32 12.22 -4.51 -5.62
N ASP A 33 11.40 -3.49 -5.88
CA ASP A 33 11.31 -2.85 -7.20
C ASP A 33 12.65 -2.21 -7.60
N PRO A 34 13.31 -2.65 -8.70
CA PRO A 34 14.64 -2.17 -9.04
C PRO A 34 14.68 -0.72 -9.54
N CYS A 35 13.54 -0.14 -9.88
CA CYS A 35 13.40 1.11 -10.61
C CYS A 35 12.73 2.23 -9.81
N TRP A 36 11.82 1.89 -8.90
CA TRP A 36 10.98 2.84 -8.18
C TRP A 36 11.20 2.79 -6.67
N PRO A 37 11.03 3.89 -5.93
CA PRO A 37 11.06 3.86 -4.47
C PRO A 37 9.93 3.04 -3.86
N ASP A 38 10.06 2.81 -2.56
CA ASP A 38 9.07 2.06 -1.79
C ASP A 38 7.73 2.82 -1.72
N GLY A 39 7.76 4.15 -1.64
CA GLY A 39 6.57 4.98 -1.58
C GLY A 39 5.64 4.84 -2.79
N VAL A 40 6.20 4.78 -4.00
CA VAL A 40 5.42 4.50 -5.22
C VAL A 40 4.71 3.15 -5.11
N ASN A 41 5.43 2.11 -4.70
CA ASN A 41 4.91 0.76 -4.56
C ASN A 41 3.83 0.68 -3.46
N MET A 42 4.00 1.40 -2.35
CA MET A 42 2.99 1.52 -1.31
C MET A 42 1.70 2.20 -1.79
N ASN A 43 1.81 3.21 -2.66
CA ASN A 43 0.64 3.85 -3.28
C ASN A 43 -0.07 2.93 -4.30
N LEU A 44 0.66 2.04 -4.97
CA LEU A 44 0.04 1.00 -5.81
C LEU A 44 -0.81 0.04 -4.97
N LEU A 45 -0.28 -0.44 -3.84
CA LEU A 45 -1.03 -1.27 -2.89
C LEU A 45 -2.28 -0.55 -2.34
N ARG A 46 -2.15 0.74 -2.01
CA ARG A 46 -3.29 1.59 -1.64
C ARG A 46 -4.37 1.60 -2.73
N ASN A 47 -3.98 1.78 -3.99
CA ASN A 47 -4.92 1.79 -5.12
C ASN A 47 -5.57 0.42 -5.34
N HIS A 48 -4.83 -0.68 -5.18
CA HIS A 48 -5.38 -2.03 -5.25
C HIS A 48 -6.43 -2.25 -4.16
N LEU A 49 -6.17 -1.84 -2.92
CA LEU A 49 -7.12 -1.93 -1.83
C LEU A 49 -8.44 -1.21 -2.16
N ILE A 50 -8.37 0.05 -2.61
CA ILE A 50 -9.54 0.85 -3.00
C ILE A 50 -10.32 0.15 -4.11
N SER A 51 -9.61 -0.37 -5.12
CA SER A 51 -10.19 -1.09 -6.25
C SER A 51 -10.92 -2.36 -5.81
N TYR A 52 -10.30 -3.21 -4.98
CA TYR A 52 -10.92 -4.43 -4.47
C TYR A 52 -12.17 -4.13 -3.64
N LYS A 53 -12.11 -3.15 -2.72
CA LYS A 53 -13.28 -2.75 -1.93
C LYS A 53 -14.45 -2.31 -2.82
N ARG A 54 -14.16 -1.56 -3.89
CA ARG A 54 -15.18 -1.13 -4.86
C ARG A 54 -15.77 -2.33 -5.61
N GLN A 55 -14.93 -3.20 -6.17
CA GLN A 55 -15.37 -4.37 -6.93
C GLN A 55 -16.18 -5.34 -6.08
N ILE A 56 -15.79 -5.57 -4.82
CA ILE A 56 -16.57 -6.39 -3.88
C ILE A 56 -17.96 -5.79 -3.65
N ARG A 57 -18.06 -4.47 -3.41
CA ARG A 57 -19.37 -3.82 -3.21
C ARG A 57 -20.28 -3.98 -4.42
N GLU A 58 -19.76 -3.71 -5.62
CA GLU A 58 -20.50 -3.85 -6.87
C GLU A 58 -20.97 -5.29 -7.07
N LEU A 59 -20.09 -6.27 -6.85
CA LEU A 59 -20.40 -7.69 -7.05
C LEU A 59 -21.38 -8.23 -6.01
N CYS A 60 -21.26 -7.82 -4.75
CA CYS A 60 -22.19 -8.19 -3.69
C CYS A 60 -23.59 -7.64 -3.93
N ILE A 61 -23.72 -6.37 -4.34
CA ILE A 61 -25.02 -5.76 -4.68
C ILE A 61 -25.66 -6.48 -5.87
N ALA A 62 -24.88 -6.76 -6.92
CA ALA A 62 -25.40 -7.39 -8.13
C ALA A 62 -25.85 -8.85 -7.95
N ASN A 63 -25.38 -9.54 -6.90
CA ASN A 63 -25.62 -10.97 -6.69
C ASN A 63 -26.28 -11.28 -5.33
N ASP A 64 -26.79 -10.25 -4.63
CA ASP A 64 -27.41 -10.37 -3.31
C ASP A 64 -26.53 -11.12 -2.28
N LEU A 65 -25.24 -10.78 -2.25
CA LEU A 65 -24.26 -11.37 -1.33
C LEU A 65 -23.99 -10.43 -0.15
N HIS A 66 -23.70 -11.02 1.01
CA HIS A 66 -23.21 -10.26 2.16
C HIS A 66 -21.82 -9.68 1.89
N LEU A 67 -21.59 -8.46 2.35
CA LEU A 67 -20.27 -7.83 2.31
C LEU A 67 -19.32 -8.51 3.29
N PRO A 68 -18.11 -8.90 2.85
CA PRO A 68 -17.12 -9.46 3.74
C PRO A 68 -16.49 -8.36 4.64
N PRO A 69 -15.99 -8.71 5.84
CA PRO A 69 -15.49 -7.75 6.81
C PRO A 69 -14.32 -6.90 6.28
N GLU A 70 -13.51 -7.43 5.35
CA GLU A 70 -12.36 -6.77 4.73
C GLU A 70 -12.71 -5.46 4.03
N VAL A 71 -13.94 -5.32 3.55
CA VAL A 71 -14.42 -4.09 2.89
C VAL A 71 -14.48 -2.91 3.86
N TYR A 72 -14.62 -3.19 5.16
CA TYR A 72 -14.67 -2.19 6.23
C TYR A 72 -13.31 -1.89 6.85
N ALA A 73 -12.24 -2.58 6.42
CA ALA A 73 -10.88 -2.21 6.83
C ALA A 73 -10.61 -0.73 6.47
N PRO A 74 -9.78 -0.01 7.22
CA PRO A 74 -9.38 1.35 6.85
C PRO A 74 -8.66 1.37 5.51
N ASP A 75 -8.66 2.51 4.83
CA ASP A 75 -7.83 2.70 3.65
C ASP A 75 -6.37 2.90 4.07
N LEU A 76 -5.44 2.43 3.22
CA LEU A 76 -4.02 2.66 3.44
C LEU A 76 -3.72 4.15 3.24
N PRO A 77 -2.85 4.75 4.09
CA PRO A 77 -2.50 6.15 3.95
C PRO A 77 -1.69 6.38 2.67
N TYR A 78 -1.73 7.61 2.16
CA TYR A 78 -0.81 8.04 1.10
C TYR A 78 0.62 8.06 1.64
N THR A 79 1.57 7.58 0.84
CA THR A 79 2.99 7.61 1.14
C THR A 79 3.69 8.50 0.12
N ASP A 80 4.63 9.35 0.54
CA ASP A 80 5.42 10.17 -0.40
C ASP A 80 6.09 9.26 -1.44
N CYS A 81 5.97 9.60 -2.73
CA CYS A 81 6.49 8.78 -3.82
C CYS A 81 8.00 8.52 -3.72
N ASN A 82 8.77 9.38 -3.06
CA ASN A 82 10.21 9.22 -2.87
C ASN A 82 10.60 8.56 -1.54
N TYR A 83 9.64 7.98 -0.82
CA TYR A 83 9.89 7.22 0.41
C TYR A 83 10.72 5.96 0.13
N PHE A 84 11.72 5.70 0.98
CA PHE A 84 12.52 4.47 1.01
C PHE A 84 12.61 3.95 2.44
N ALA A 85 12.05 2.78 2.75
CA ALA A 85 12.15 2.21 4.09
C ALA A 85 13.62 2.01 4.54
N LYS A 86 14.50 1.71 3.58
CA LYS A 86 15.95 1.56 3.79
C LYS A 86 16.73 2.50 2.88
N PRO A 87 16.83 3.80 3.21
CA PRO A 87 17.44 4.80 2.33
C PRO A 87 18.95 4.59 2.14
N LYS A 88 19.62 3.89 3.06
CA LYS A 88 21.04 3.55 2.98
C LYS A 88 21.35 2.27 2.19
N SER A 89 20.33 1.54 1.72
CA SER A 89 20.52 0.32 0.94
C SER A 89 21.13 0.60 -0.43
N ASP A 90 21.84 -0.37 -1.02
CA ASP A 90 22.44 -0.22 -2.35
C ASP A 90 21.39 0.00 -3.43
N ARG A 91 20.21 -0.59 -3.27
CA ARG A 91 19.04 -0.33 -4.11
C ARG A 91 18.61 1.14 -4.04
N ALA A 92 18.43 1.67 -2.84
CA ALA A 92 18.03 3.07 -2.67
C ALA A 92 19.11 4.00 -3.25
N LYS A 93 20.39 3.77 -2.93
CA LYS A 93 21.51 4.55 -3.49
C LYS A 93 21.52 4.55 -5.03
N ARG A 94 21.31 3.39 -5.66
CA ARG A 94 21.21 3.26 -7.12
C ARG A 94 20.04 4.02 -7.72
N ILE A 95 18.87 4.02 -7.07
CA ILE A 95 17.71 4.74 -7.58
C ILE A 95 17.90 6.25 -7.37
N MET A 96 18.42 6.66 -6.20
CA MET A 96 18.68 8.05 -5.85
C MET A 96 19.81 8.70 -6.66
N SER A 97 20.73 7.92 -7.24
CA SER A 97 21.79 8.46 -8.10
C SER A 97 21.29 8.92 -9.47
N ARG A 98 20.04 8.59 -9.83
CA ARG A 98 19.40 9.06 -11.05
C ARG A 98 19.12 10.58 -10.94
N PRO A 99 19.41 11.38 -11.97
CA PRO A 99 19.15 12.82 -11.95
C PRO A 99 17.70 13.16 -11.57
N GLY A 100 17.52 14.12 -10.68
CA GLY A 100 16.19 14.62 -10.27
C GLY A 100 15.53 13.88 -9.09
N TRP A 101 16.12 12.78 -8.58
CA TRP A 101 15.58 12.09 -7.40
C TRP A 101 16.03 12.74 -6.09
N LYS A 102 15.09 12.87 -5.14
CA LYS A 102 15.36 13.27 -3.75
C LYS A 102 14.60 12.36 -2.80
N CYS A 103 15.28 11.67 -1.90
CA CYS A 103 14.63 10.83 -0.89
C CYS A 103 13.84 11.68 0.11
N TYR A 104 12.60 11.27 0.39
CA TYR A 104 11.73 11.97 1.34
C TYR A 104 11.93 11.53 2.80
N ASN A 105 12.61 10.39 3.02
CA ASN A 105 13.07 10.03 4.36
C ASN A 105 14.31 10.85 4.69
N HIS A 106 14.10 12.11 5.07
CA HIS A 106 15.16 12.90 5.71
C HIS A 106 15.64 12.14 6.96
N GLU A 107 16.95 11.92 7.08
CA GLU A 107 17.54 11.62 8.39
C GLU A 107 17.11 12.71 9.39
N PRO A 108 16.98 12.39 10.69
CA PRO A 108 16.48 13.36 11.66
C PRO A 108 17.47 14.54 11.73
N ILE A 109 17.09 15.69 11.20
CA ILE A 109 17.80 16.94 11.47
C ILE A 109 17.36 17.37 12.88
N GLY A 110 17.83 16.68 13.93
CA GLY A 110 17.69 17.08 15.34
C GLY A 110 16.43 17.88 15.68
N GLY A 111 15.26 17.44 15.23
CA GLY A 111 14.08 18.27 15.11
C GLY A 111 12.85 17.39 15.20
N GLU A 112 12.00 17.73 16.16
CA GLU A 112 10.86 16.97 16.63
C GLU A 112 10.08 16.34 15.48
N HIS A 113 9.93 15.02 15.53
CA HIS A 113 8.91 14.33 14.76
C HIS A 113 7.56 14.92 15.16
N ASN A 114 6.86 15.57 14.22
CA ASN A 114 5.52 16.06 14.47
C ASN A 114 4.57 14.84 14.53
N GLU A 115 4.39 14.31 15.74
CA GLU A 115 3.52 13.17 16.06
C GLU A 115 2.06 13.38 15.60
N ARG A 116 1.68 14.61 15.22
CA ARG A 116 0.34 14.93 14.70
C ARG A 116 -0.01 14.22 13.39
N GLN A 117 0.96 13.71 12.62
CA GLN A 117 0.64 12.88 11.45
C GLN A 117 0.31 11.43 11.81
N LEU A 118 0.65 10.97 13.01
CA LEU A 118 0.33 9.63 13.52
C LEU A 118 -0.89 9.64 14.44
N SER A 119 -1.31 10.80 14.96
CA SER A 119 -2.46 10.93 15.86
C SER A 119 -3.81 11.09 15.15
N LEU A 120 -3.89 10.81 13.85
CA LEU A 120 -5.15 10.86 13.06
C LEU A 120 -5.65 9.48 12.63
N PHE A 121 -5.08 8.40 13.17
CA PHE A 121 -5.55 7.03 12.96
C PHE A 121 -5.59 6.26 14.28
#